data_AF-A0A5B0LUN5-F1
#
_entry.id   AF-A0A5B0LUN5-F1
#
_cell.length_a   1.000
_cell.length_b   1.000
_cell.length_c   1.000
_cell.angle_alpha   90.00
_cell.angle_beta   90.00
_cell.angle_gamma   90.00
#
_symmetry.space_group_name_H-M   'P 1'
#
loop_
_entity.id
_entity.type
_entity.pdbx_description
1 polymer ?
#
loop_
_entity_poly.entity_id
_entity_poly.type
_entity_poly.pdbx_seq_one_letter_code
_entity_poly.pdbx_strand_id
1 'polypeptide(L)'
;MANGLALPRSAGLPHIAARFAAAGYTVLVFDFRHLGDSTGQPRQLVSPTPMRNFYLPKIPSSKVVLWGWSNSGGHVAKLATQADKLPISAVIASTPCATVDKLSTSHVAPTLWA
;
A
#
# COMPACT_ATOMS: atom_id res chain seq x y z
N MET A 1 -6.08 -0.72 -3.02
CA MET A 1 -5.16 -1.88 -2.98
C MET A 1 -3.73 -1.38 -3.10
N ALA A 2 -2.85 -1.79 -2.18
CA ALA A 2 -1.45 -1.38 -2.18
C ALA A 2 -0.51 -2.59 -1.96
N ASN A 3 0.69 -2.49 -2.54
CA ASN A 3 1.67 -3.58 -2.53
C ASN A 3 2.54 -3.57 -1.28
N GLY A 4 3.41 -4.57 -1.14
CA GLY A 4 4.40 -4.64 -0.09
C GLY A 4 5.48 -3.56 -0.21
N LEU A 5 6.44 -3.62 0.71
CA LEU A 5 7.58 -2.72 0.75
C LEU A 5 8.34 -2.74 -0.59
N ALA A 6 8.74 -1.56 -1.08
CA ALA A 6 9.56 -1.40 -2.29
C ALA A 6 8.98 -1.96 -3.60
N LEU A 7 7.71 -2.40 -3.62
CA LEU A 7 7.10 -2.98 -4.80
C LEU A 7 6.14 -2.00 -5.48
N PRO A 8 6.25 -1.85 -6.81
CA PRO A 8 5.24 -1.11 -7.56
C PRO A 8 3.93 -1.90 -7.61
N ARG A 9 2.83 -1.21 -7.90
CA ARG A 9 1.51 -1.75 -8.14
C ARG A 9 1.50 -2.78 -9.26
N SER A 10 2.40 -2.67 -10.24
CA SER A 10 2.49 -3.58 -11.38
C SER A 10 2.95 -4.99 -10.96
N ALA A 11 3.58 -5.14 -9.80
CA ALA A 11 4.00 -6.43 -9.28
C ALA A 11 2.79 -7.22 -8.74
N GLY A 12 2.13 -7.96 -9.63
CA GLY A 12 1.09 -8.96 -9.32
C GLY A 12 -0.30 -8.40 -9.00
N LEU A 13 -0.40 -7.18 -8.45
CA LEU A 13 -1.70 -6.62 -8.06
C LEU A 13 -2.74 -6.49 -9.18
N PRO A 14 -2.40 -6.22 -10.46
CA PRO A 14 -3.41 -6.10 -11.51
C PRO A 14 -4.21 -7.38 -11.70
N HIS A 15 -3.59 -8.56 -11.52
CA HIS A 15 -4.29 -9.84 -11.60
C HIS A 15 -5.29 -10.03 -10.46
N ILE A 16 -4.93 -9.61 -9.24
CA ILE A 16 -5.81 -9.67 -8.07
C ILE A 16 -6.95 -8.65 -8.23
N ALA A 17 -6.63 -7.44 -8.66
CA ALA A 17 -7.59 -6.37 -8.91
C ALA A 17 -8.63 -6.77 -9.96
N ALA A 18 -8.21 -7.45 -11.04
CA ALA A 18 -9.11 -7.97 -12.06
C ALA A 18 -10.13 -8.97 -11.49
N ARG A 19 -9.76 -9.78 -10.49
CA ARG A 19 -10.69 -10.70 -9.83
C ARG A 19 -11.75 -9.96 -9.01
N PHE A 20 -11.35 -8.93 -8.26
CA PHE A 20 -12.31 -8.07 -7.55
C PHE A 20 -13.20 -7.28 -8.52
N ALA A 21 -12.65 -6.76 -9.62
CA ALA A 21 -13.41 -6.07 -10.65
C ALA A 21 -14.46 -7.00 -11.30
N ALA A 22 -14.08 -8.23 -11.64
CA ALA A 22 -15.00 -9.24 -12.17
C ALA A 22 -16.12 -9.61 -11.17
N ALA A 23 -15.88 -9.46 -9.87
CA ALA A 23 -16.87 -9.63 -8.81
C ALA A 23 -17.74 -8.38 -8.56
N GLY A 24 -17.60 -7.33 -9.37
CA GLY A 24 -18.44 -6.12 -9.30
C GLY A 24 -17.88 -4.98 -8.44
N TYR A 25 -16.63 -5.07 -7.96
CA TYR A 25 -16.02 -4.01 -7.17
C TYR A 25 -15.30 -2.98 -8.04
N THR A 26 -15.44 -1.69 -7.70
CA THR A 26 -14.51 -0.67 -8.20
C THR A 26 -13.21 -0.76 -7.42
N VAL A 27 -12.10 -1.02 -8.13
CA VAL A 27 -10.81 -1.27 -7.51
C VAL A 27 -9.81 -0.19 -7.88
N LEU A 28 -9.30 0.51 -6.86
CA LEU A 28 -8.17 1.42 -7.01
C LEU A 28 -6.88 0.71 -6.61
N VAL A 29 -5.93 0.63 -7.53
CA VAL A 29 -4.56 0.14 -7.28
C VAL A 29 -3.60 1.30 -7.53
N PHE A 30 -2.66 1.53 -6.61
CA PHE A 30 -1.75 2.67 -6.69
C PHE A 30 -0.33 2.31 -6.26
N ASP A 31 0.62 3.13 -6.71
CA ASP A 31 2.01 3.11 -6.27
C ASP A 31 2.22 4.08 -5.10
N PHE A 32 3.05 3.72 -4.12
CA PHE A 32 3.51 4.72 -3.15
C PHE A 32 4.40 5.77 -3.83
N ARG A 33 4.49 6.96 -3.22
CA ARG A 33 5.42 8.01 -3.68
C ARG A 33 6.81 7.42 -3.89
N HIS A 34 7.51 7.87 -4.93
CA HIS A 34 8.84 7.40 -5.36
C HIS A 34 8.88 6.03 -6.07
N LEU A 35 7.77 5.28 -6.12
CA LEU A 35 7.68 3.97 -6.77
C LEU A 35 6.82 4.03 -8.04
N GLY A 36 7.07 3.06 -8.94
CA GLY A 36 6.23 2.81 -10.14
C GLY A 36 5.90 4.07 -10.94
N ASP A 37 4.62 4.30 -11.18
CA ASP A 37 4.12 5.46 -11.92
C ASP A 37 3.85 6.67 -11.02
N SER A 38 3.95 6.50 -9.69
CA SER A 38 3.78 7.60 -8.74
C SER A 38 4.96 8.56 -8.81
N THR A 39 4.66 9.85 -8.58
CA THR A 39 5.65 10.93 -8.56
C THR A 39 6.56 10.84 -7.32
N GLY A 40 7.65 11.62 -7.31
CA GLY A 40 8.57 11.74 -6.18
C GLY A 40 10.03 11.47 -6.56
N GLN A 41 10.94 12.18 -5.89
CA GLN A 41 12.39 12.04 -6.00
C GLN A 41 13.05 12.05 -4.61
N PRO A 42 14.13 11.27 -4.39
CA PRO A 42 14.74 10.32 -5.33
C PRO A 42 13.82 9.14 -5.65
N ARG A 43 14.00 8.47 -6.81
CA ARG A 43 13.26 7.25 -7.17
C ARG A 43 13.65 6.10 -6.26
N GLN A 44 12.75 5.12 -6.10
CA GLN A 44 12.97 3.92 -5.28
C GLN A 44 13.26 4.20 -3.80
N LEU A 45 12.89 5.39 -3.32
CA LEU A 45 12.99 5.73 -1.91
C LEU A 45 11.79 5.17 -1.16
N VAL A 46 12.07 4.25 -0.25
CA VAL A 46 11.08 3.73 0.69
C VAL A 46 11.23 4.49 2.01
N SER A 47 10.24 5.29 2.38
CA SER A 47 10.24 6.00 3.66
C SER A 47 9.39 5.27 4.69
N PRO A 48 9.87 5.13 5.95
CA PRO A 48 9.05 4.67 7.07
C PRO A 48 8.09 5.75 7.58
N THR A 49 8.18 7.00 7.09
CA THR A 49 7.12 7.99 7.32
C THR A 49 5.80 7.33 6.92
N PRO A 50 4.78 7.31 7.80
CA PRO A 50 3.60 6.52 7.56
C PRO A 50 3.09 6.82 6.16
N MET A 51 2.70 5.77 5.45
CA MET A 51 2.03 5.76 4.15
C MET A 51 0.69 6.54 4.22
N ARG A 52 0.77 7.80 4.66
CA ARG A 52 -0.31 8.68 5.11
C ARG A 52 -1.13 9.21 3.95
N ASN A 53 -0.60 9.10 2.74
CA ASN A 53 -1.23 9.62 1.54
C ASN A 53 -1.83 8.47 0.74
N PHE A 54 -2.70 7.66 1.35
CA PHE A 54 -3.62 6.86 0.56
C PHE A 54 -4.80 7.75 0.16
N TYR A 55 -5.06 7.82 -1.14
CA TYR A 55 -6.19 8.58 -1.67
C TYR A 55 -7.49 7.85 -1.34
N LEU A 56 -8.35 8.48 -0.53
CA LEU A 56 -9.73 8.07 -0.40
C LEU A 56 -10.56 8.92 -1.36
N PRO A 57 -11.10 8.34 -2.45
CA PRO A 57 -12.08 9.06 -3.27
C PRO A 57 -13.28 9.46 -2.40
N LYS A 58 -14.03 10.48 -2.82
CA LYS A 58 -15.27 10.94 -2.15
C LYS A 58 -16.41 9.91 -2.30
N ILE A 59 -16.17 8.68 -1.85
CA ILE A 59 -17.10 7.56 -1.82
C ILE A 59 -17.64 7.46 -0.38
N PRO A 60 -18.94 7.17 -0.17
CA PRO A 60 -19.47 6.92 1.15
C PRO A 60 -18.64 5.88 1.92
N SER A 61 -18.36 6.17 3.19
CA SER A 61 -17.52 5.35 4.08
C SER A 61 -17.97 3.89 4.16
N SER A 62 -19.29 3.67 4.12
CA SER A 62 -19.95 2.36 4.14
C SER A 62 -19.70 1.51 2.88
N LYS A 63 -18.90 2.00 1.94
CA LYS A 63 -18.57 1.30 0.68
C LYS A 63 -17.07 1.18 0.43
N VAL A 64 -16.23 1.55 1.38
CA VAL A 64 -14.77 1.52 1.20
C VAL A 64 -14.15 0.35 1.95
N VAL A 65 -13.41 -0.49 1.24
CA VAL A 65 -12.61 -1.58 1.80
C VAL A 65 -11.13 -1.29 1.53
N LEU A 66 -10.32 -1.28 2.58
CA LEU A 66 -8.87 -1.19 2.42
C LEU A 66 -8.27 -2.58 2.20
N TRP A 67 -7.29 -2.68 1.30
CA TRP A 67 -6.64 -3.95 0.98
C TRP A 67 -5.13 -3.73 0.86
N GLY A 68 -4.35 -4.58 1.51
CA GLY A 68 -2.89 -4.49 1.50
C GLY A 68 -2.21 -5.84 1.62
N TRP A 69 -1.09 -6.01 0.91
CA TRP A 69 -0.19 -7.16 1.00
C TRP A 69 1.08 -6.81 1.76
N SER A 70 1.59 -7.73 2.60
CA SER A 70 2.84 -7.56 3.35
C SER A 70 2.85 -6.29 4.22
N ASN A 71 3.79 -5.36 4.01
CA ASN A 71 3.88 -4.10 4.75
C ASN A 71 2.59 -3.27 4.67
N SER A 72 1.94 -3.23 3.50
CA SER A 72 0.62 -2.58 3.36
C SER A 72 -0.47 -3.32 4.12
N GLY A 73 -0.36 -4.64 4.26
CA GLY A 73 -1.26 -5.46 5.09
C GLY A 73 -1.19 -5.07 6.57
N GLY A 74 0.03 -4.87 7.09
CA GLY A 74 0.23 -4.33 8.44
C GLY A 74 -0.31 -2.92 8.60
N HIS A 75 -0.15 -2.08 7.57
CA HIS A 75 -0.65 -0.71 7.59
C HIS A 75 -2.18 -0.65 7.65
N VAL A 76 -2.89 -1.40 6.80
CA VAL A 76 -4.37 -1.42 6.85
C VAL A 76 -4.89 -2.07 8.13
N ALA A 77 -4.18 -3.03 8.71
CA ALA A 77 -4.53 -3.59 10.02
C ALA A 77 -4.42 -2.53 11.13
N LYS A 78 -3.38 -1.68 11.12
CA LYS A 78 -3.25 -0.54 12.03
C LYS A 78 -4.36 0.49 11.83
N LEU A 79 -4.78 0.76 10.59
CA LEU A 79 -5.89 1.67 10.31
C LEU A 79 -7.25 1.12 10.78
N ALA A 80 -7.43 -0.21 10.79
CA ALA A 80 -8.66 -0.82 11.28
C ALA A 80 -8.92 -0.54 12.77
N THR A 81 -7.86 -0.33 13.58
CA THR A 81 -8.02 0.06 15.00
C THR A 81 -8.48 1.51 15.18
N GLN A 82 -8.49 2.28 14.09
CA GLN A 82 -8.92 3.68 14.01
C GLN A 82 -10.20 3.81 13.14
N ALA A 83 -10.93 2.71 12.95
CA ALA A 83 -12.12 2.67 12.08
C ALA A 83 -13.25 3.61 12.55
N ASP A 84 -13.27 3.97 13.84
CA ASP A 84 -14.15 4.99 14.40
C ASP A 84 -13.89 6.39 13.81
N LYS A 85 -12.67 6.65 13.32
CA LYS A 85 -12.21 7.94 12.79
C LYS A 85 -12.03 7.94 11.28
N LEU A 86 -12.19 6.78 10.63
CA LEU A 86 -11.91 6.60 9.21
C LEU A 86 -13.16 6.18 8.45
N PRO A 87 -13.39 6.71 7.25
CA PRO A 87 -14.54 6.35 6.44
C PRO A 87 -14.32 5.00 5.73
N ILE A 88 -14.17 3.91 6.48
CA ILE A 88 -13.91 2.57 5.95
C ILE A 88 -14.86 1.54 6.56
N SER A 89 -15.25 0.55 5.76
CA SER A 89 -16.18 -0.53 6.16
C SER A 89 -15.46 -1.80 6.58
N ALA A 90 -14.34 -2.10 5.94
CA ALA A 90 -13.56 -3.30 6.23
C ALA A 90 -12.10 -3.14 5.79
N VAL A 91 -11.26 -4.06 6.25
CA VAL A 91 -9.88 -4.21 5.79
C VAL A 91 -9.59 -5.66 5.39
N ILE A 92 -8.75 -5.85 4.39
CA ILE A 92 -8.20 -7.13 3.97
C ILE A 92 -6.68 -7.02 4.07
N ALA A 93 -6.10 -7.70 5.06
CA ALA A 93 -4.67 -7.72 5.31
C ALA A 93 -4.09 -9.08 4.90
N SER A 94 -3.44 -9.13 3.73
CA SER A 94 -2.82 -10.35 3.21
C SER A 94 -1.37 -10.45 3.65
N THR A 95 -1.01 -11.56 4.30
CA THR A 95 0.35 -11.83 4.85
C THR A 95 0.95 -10.62 5.58
N PRO A 96 0.24 -10.03 6.57
CA PRO A 96 0.62 -8.74 7.13
C PRO A 96 1.97 -8.79 7.84
N CYS A 97 2.78 -7.76 7.65
CA CYS A 97 3.98 -7.52 8.45
C CYS A 97 3.59 -6.72 9.71
N ALA A 98 3.82 -7.25 10.90
CA ALA A 98 3.47 -6.58 12.16
C ALA A 98 4.41 -5.39 12.52
N THR A 99 5.56 -5.27 11.86
CA THR A 99 6.64 -4.35 12.24
C THR A 99 6.77 -3.15 11.29
N VAL A 100 5.63 -2.59 10.85
CA VAL A 100 5.54 -1.53 9.82
C VAL A 100 6.34 -0.26 10.11
N ASP A 101 6.62 0.05 11.38
CA ASP A 101 7.29 1.29 11.80
C ASP A 101 8.82 1.12 12.04
N LYS A 102 9.40 -0.08 11.86
CA LYS A 102 10.84 -0.34 12.15
C LYS A 102 11.69 -0.81 10.97
N LEU A 103 11.15 -0.86 9.76
CA LEU A 103 11.96 -1.14 8.57
C LEU A 103 12.72 0.13 8.18
N SER A 104 13.91 0.30 8.75
CA SER A 104 14.86 1.31 8.31
C SER A 104 15.46 0.90 6.97
N THR A 105 15.56 1.85 6.04
CA THR A 105 16.32 1.68 4.80
C THR A 105 17.81 1.60 5.13
N SER A 106 18.43 0.45 4.87
CA SER A 106 19.87 0.37 4.66
C SER A 106 20.17 0.91 3.26
N HIS A 107 21.03 1.93 3.17
CA HIS A 107 21.61 2.34 1.89
C HIS A 107 22.54 1.20 1.44
N VAL A 108 22.16 0.44 0.42
CA VAL A 108 23.13 -0.34 -0.32
C VAL A 108 23.79 0.63 -1.29
N ALA A 109 24.93 1.20 -0.88
CA ALA A 109 25.79 1.89 -1.82
C ALA A 109 26.19 0.88 -2.92
N PRO A 110 26.18 1.28 -4.20
CA PRO A 110 26.69 0.39 -5.24
C PRO A 110 28.17 0.17 -4.95
N THR A 111 28.54 -1.03 -4.49
CA THR A 111 29.92 -1.48 -4.59
C THR A 111 30.23 -1.60 -6.06
N LEU A 112 30.94 -0.59 -6.57
CA LEU A 112 31.65 -0.67 -7.84
C LEU A 112 32.62 -1.83 -7.72
N TRP A 113 32.33 -2.93 -8.41
CA TRP A 113 33.36 -3.90 -8.75
C TRP A 113 34.12 -3.34 -9.95
N ALA A 114 35.30 -2.79 -9.65
CA ALA A 114 36.39 -2.62 -10.59
C ALA A 114 37.27 -3.88 -10.55
#